data_AF-Q5C252-F1
#
_entry.id   AF-Q5C252-F1
#
_cell.length_a   1.000
_cell.length_b   1.000
_cell.length_c   1.000
_cell.angle_alpha   90.00
_cell.angle_beta   90.00
_cell.angle_gamma   90.00
#
_symmetry.space_group_name_H-M   'P 1'
#
loop_
_entity.id
_entity.type
_entity.pdbx_description
1 polymer ?
#
loop_
_entity_poly.entity_id
_entity_poly.type
_entity_poly.pdbx_seq_one_letter_code
_entity_poly.pdbx_strand_id
1 'polypeptide(L)'
;MFALSILLFNNFIYPFLTIYTGDDCDKCKYTANSFISGIHKSAGKNFGGGNSLWEEEHLGSYSVSEARYHDIIEGICSDVKHTVKCHEFLENIEHHLEDWWLKDFRNDTNKSEQLEDDLCVIRTKFCCPANFFGPLCNPCPLCYSLGGRCDGNGTRSGRGDCVCSD
;
A
#
# COMPACT_ATOMS: atom_id res chain seq x y z
N MET A 1 -16.87 15.93 -49.60
CA MET A 1 -18.08 15.83 -48.75
C MET A 1 -17.87 14.70 -47.78
N PHE A 2 -18.18 14.97 -46.52
CA PHE A 2 -17.70 14.30 -45.31
C PHE A 2 -18.16 12.84 -45.17
N ALA A 3 -17.24 11.97 -44.75
CA ALA A 3 -17.58 10.76 -44.00
C ALA A 3 -16.70 10.75 -42.74
N LEU A 4 -17.14 11.55 -41.76
CA LEU A 4 -16.74 11.45 -40.36
C LEU A 4 -17.41 10.19 -39.77
N SER A 5 -16.70 9.07 -39.79
CA SER A 5 -17.10 7.87 -39.06
C SER A 5 -16.12 7.66 -37.91
N ILE A 6 -16.35 8.48 -36.89
CA ILE A 6 -16.10 8.28 -35.47
C ILE A 6 -15.53 6.88 -35.12
N LEU A 7 -14.21 6.80 -34.94
CA LEU A 7 -13.56 5.72 -34.20
C LEU A 7 -13.73 6.01 -32.70
N LEU A 8 -14.95 5.78 -32.17
CA LEU A 8 -15.15 5.60 -30.73
C LEU A 8 -14.79 4.15 -30.39
N PHE A 9 -13.51 3.82 -30.48
CA PHE A 9 -12.98 2.65 -29.82
C PHE A 9 -12.30 3.10 -28.54
N ASN A 10 -13.11 3.09 -27.48
CA ASN A 10 -12.67 2.76 -26.14
C ASN A 10 -11.48 3.56 -25.59
N ASN A 11 -11.79 4.73 -25.03
CA ASN A 11 -11.10 5.19 -23.81
C ASN A 11 -11.44 4.24 -22.65
N PHE A 12 -11.07 2.96 -22.77
CA PHE A 12 -10.68 2.22 -21.59
C PHE A 12 -9.43 2.94 -21.11
N ILE A 13 -9.62 3.79 -20.10
CA ILE A 13 -8.56 4.33 -19.25
C ILE A 13 -7.90 3.09 -18.67
N TYR A 14 -6.96 2.51 -19.41
CA TYR A 14 -6.01 1.59 -18.81
C TYR A 14 -5.32 2.42 -17.75
N PRO A 15 -5.34 2.01 -16.46
CA PRO A 15 -4.52 2.68 -15.48
C PRO A 15 -3.12 2.66 -16.08
N PHE A 16 -2.51 3.84 -16.17
CA PHE A 16 -1.11 3.95 -16.49
C PHE A 16 -0.43 2.92 -15.59
N LEU A 17 0.20 1.88 -16.15
CA LEU A 17 1.01 0.96 -15.37
C LEU A 17 2.17 1.82 -14.88
N THR A 18 2.01 2.42 -13.69
CA THR A 18 3.07 3.16 -13.02
C THR A 18 4.14 2.13 -12.68
N ILE A 19 5.13 2.01 -13.55
CA ILE A 19 6.30 1.18 -13.30
C ILE A 19 7.22 2.03 -12.44
N TYR A 20 7.21 1.76 -11.13
CA TYR A 20 8.14 2.40 -10.21
C TYR A 20 9.56 1.89 -10.47
N THR A 21 10.47 2.79 -10.85
CA THR A 21 11.87 2.46 -11.13
C THR A 21 12.73 2.77 -9.91
N GLY A 22 12.61 1.99 -8.83
CA GLY A 22 13.40 2.17 -7.61
C GLY A 22 13.05 1.17 -6.51
N ASP A 23 13.95 1.03 -5.53
CA ASP A 23 13.69 0.34 -4.27
C ASP A 23 13.22 1.35 -3.22
N ASP A 24 11.91 1.55 -3.14
CA ASP A 24 11.25 2.29 -2.06
C ASP A 24 10.56 1.33 -1.07
N CYS A 25 11.08 0.09 -0.95
CA CYS A 25 10.45 -0.96 -0.15
C CYS A 25 10.25 -0.52 1.31
N ASP A 26 11.24 0.09 1.95
CA ASP A 26 11.14 0.56 3.33
C ASP A 26 10.10 1.66 3.51
N LYS A 27 9.98 2.59 2.55
CA LYS A 27 8.95 3.64 2.58
C LYS A 27 7.56 3.02 2.43
N CYS A 28 7.41 2.08 1.50
CA CYS A 28 6.15 1.39 1.30
C CYS A 28 5.72 0.61 2.55
N LYS A 29 6.63 -0.17 3.15
CA LYS A 29 6.38 -0.91 4.38
C LYS A 29 6.02 0.03 5.53
N TYR A 30 6.70 1.16 5.66
CA TYR A 30 6.34 2.18 6.65
C TYR A 30 4.91 2.70 6.41
N THR A 31 4.55 3.02 5.17
CA THR A 31 3.21 3.48 4.82
C THR A 31 2.15 2.42 5.14
N ALA A 32 2.34 1.16 4.72
CA ALA A 32 1.42 0.06 5.00
C ALA A 32 1.21 -0.15 6.50
N ASN A 33 2.30 -0.23 7.27
CA ASN A 33 2.23 -0.42 8.72
C ASN A 33 1.60 0.77 9.44
N SER A 34 1.86 1.99 8.99
CA SER A 34 1.21 3.21 9.51
C SER A 34 -0.28 3.20 9.22
N PHE A 35 -0.68 2.79 8.02
CA PHE A 35 -2.08 2.65 7.63
C PHE A 35 -2.80 1.60 8.49
N ILE A 36 -2.22 0.39 8.67
CA ILE A 36 -2.74 -0.65 9.55
C ILE A 36 -2.87 -0.13 10.99
N SER A 37 -1.86 0.58 11.50
CA SER A 37 -1.92 1.23 12.80
C SER A 37 -3.08 2.23 12.89
N GLY A 38 -3.31 3.02 11.85
CA GLY A 38 -4.44 3.94 11.73
C GLY A 38 -5.78 3.22 11.79
N ILE A 39 -5.94 2.08 11.09
CA ILE A 39 -7.13 1.23 11.18
C ILE A 39 -7.37 0.85 12.65
N HIS A 40 -6.37 0.35 13.36
CA HIS A 40 -6.54 -0.03 14.77
C HIS A 40 -6.85 1.17 15.68
N LYS A 41 -6.17 2.31 15.50
CA LYS A 41 -6.36 3.53 16.29
C LYS A 41 -7.72 4.18 16.07
N SER A 42 -8.31 4.03 14.89
CA SER A 42 -9.61 4.59 14.56
C SER A 42 -10.78 3.62 14.81
N ALA A 43 -10.52 2.42 15.33
CA ALA A 43 -11.55 1.46 15.66
C ALA A 43 -12.53 2.04 16.70
N GLY A 44 -13.83 1.91 16.45
CA GLY A 44 -14.88 2.42 17.33
C GLY A 44 -15.13 3.93 17.26
N LYS A 45 -14.42 4.68 16.40
CA LYS A 45 -14.77 6.07 16.08
C LYS A 45 -16.02 6.14 15.19
N ASN A 46 -16.54 7.36 15.03
CA ASN A 46 -17.68 7.70 14.18
C ASN A 46 -17.37 8.97 13.37
N PHE A 47 -18.34 9.50 12.64
CA PHE A 47 -18.16 10.69 11.79
C PHE A 47 -18.01 12.00 12.59
N GLY A 48 -18.26 12.01 13.91
CA GLY A 48 -18.02 13.15 14.77
C GLY A 48 -19.09 14.25 14.72
N GLY A 49 -20.23 14.03 14.06
CA GLY A 49 -21.33 15.00 13.92
C GLY A 49 -22.29 15.06 15.10
N GLY A 50 -22.13 14.17 16.10
CA GLY A 50 -22.87 14.20 17.37
C GLY A 50 -24.26 13.56 17.36
N ASN A 51 -24.72 13.06 16.21
CA ASN A 51 -25.95 12.26 16.09
C ASN A 51 -25.67 10.96 15.33
N SER A 52 -25.23 9.94 16.06
CA SER A 52 -24.79 8.65 15.49
C SER A 52 -25.90 7.88 14.78
N LEU A 53 -27.16 7.98 15.23
CA LEU A 53 -28.30 7.32 14.58
C LEU A 53 -28.53 7.89 13.18
N TRP A 54 -28.57 9.22 13.07
CA TRP A 54 -28.72 9.88 11.77
C TRP A 54 -27.54 9.56 10.84
N GLU A 55 -26.32 9.57 11.38
CA GLU A 55 -25.10 9.23 10.63
C GLU A 55 -25.15 7.80 10.06
N GLU A 56 -25.55 6.81 10.87
CA GLU A 56 -25.65 5.42 10.41
C GLU A 56 -26.71 5.26 9.30
N GLU A 57 -27.85 5.95 9.44
CA GLU A 57 -28.93 5.91 8.45
C GLU A 57 -28.58 6.59 7.12
N HIS A 58 -27.75 7.65 7.14
CA HIS A 58 -27.53 8.51 5.96
C HIS A 58 -26.12 8.41 5.35
N LEU A 59 -25.10 8.08 6.15
CA LEU A 59 -23.70 7.99 5.73
C LEU A 59 -23.19 6.54 5.69
N GLY A 60 -23.93 5.62 6.31
CA GLY A 60 -23.55 4.22 6.45
C GLY A 60 -22.48 4.00 7.52
N SER A 61 -21.75 2.88 7.43
CA SER A 61 -20.77 2.52 8.46
C SER A 61 -19.47 3.35 8.32
N TYR A 62 -19.11 4.08 9.37
CA TYR A 62 -17.80 4.74 9.48
C TYR A 62 -16.64 3.73 9.35
N SER A 63 -16.82 2.48 9.78
CA SER A 63 -15.75 1.48 9.76
C SER A 63 -15.18 1.20 8.37
N VAL A 64 -15.92 1.48 7.30
CA VAL A 64 -15.46 1.29 5.91
C VAL A 64 -15.70 2.52 5.05
N SER A 65 -15.91 3.68 5.68
CA SER A 65 -16.20 4.93 4.98
C SER A 65 -14.94 5.56 4.38
N GLU A 66 -15.14 6.43 3.40
CA GLU A 66 -14.10 7.30 2.83
C GLU A 66 -13.55 8.28 3.88
N ALA A 67 -14.41 8.79 4.78
CA ALA A 67 -13.98 9.67 5.87
C ALA A 67 -12.94 8.99 6.77
N ARG A 68 -13.19 7.73 7.16
CA ARG A 68 -12.21 6.96 7.94
C ARG A 68 -10.91 6.73 7.17
N TYR A 69 -10.99 6.49 5.86
CA TYR A 69 -9.82 6.35 5.00
C TYR A 69 -8.95 7.62 5.02
N HIS A 70 -9.54 8.80 4.81
CA HIS A 70 -8.82 10.07 4.87
C HIS A 70 -8.23 10.37 6.25
N ASP A 71 -8.99 10.13 7.34
CA ASP A 71 -8.47 10.28 8.71
C ASP A 71 -7.20 9.45 8.95
N ILE A 72 -7.14 8.24 8.37
CA ILE A 72 -5.98 7.35 8.47
C ILE A 72 -4.81 7.87 7.64
N ILE A 73 -5.07 8.28 6.39
CA ILE A 73 -4.03 8.78 5.46
C ILE A 73 -3.36 10.04 5.98
N GLU A 74 -4.14 10.98 6.51
CA GLU A 74 -3.61 12.22 7.11
C GLU A 74 -2.61 11.95 8.25
N GLY A 75 -2.79 10.83 8.96
CA GLY A 75 -1.92 10.43 10.07
C GLY A 75 -0.56 9.85 9.67
N ILE A 76 -0.37 9.37 8.43
CA ILE A 76 0.80 8.55 8.04
C ILE A 76 2.13 9.32 8.19
N CYS A 77 2.15 10.58 7.78
CA CYS A 77 3.35 11.42 7.75
C CYS A 77 3.48 12.35 8.97
N SER A 78 2.66 12.17 10.00
CA SER A 78 2.61 13.08 11.16
C SER A 78 3.88 13.05 12.04
N ASP A 79 4.50 11.87 12.20
CA ASP A 79 5.61 11.64 13.15
C ASP A 79 6.98 11.39 12.47
N VAL A 80 7.14 11.76 11.18
CA VAL A 80 8.38 11.53 10.43
C VAL A 80 9.29 12.75 10.39
N LYS A 81 10.62 12.54 10.46
CA LYS A 81 11.62 13.64 10.37
C LYS A 81 11.62 14.39 9.04
N HIS A 82 11.21 13.74 7.95
CA HIS A 82 11.23 14.28 6.58
C HIS A 82 9.82 14.32 5.98
N THR A 83 8.92 15.09 6.61
CA THR A 83 7.49 15.18 6.29
C THR A 83 7.21 15.44 4.80
N VAL A 84 7.90 16.38 4.17
CA VAL A 84 7.70 16.70 2.73
C VAL A 84 7.93 15.47 1.83
N LYS A 85 9.05 14.76 2.02
CA LYS A 85 9.36 13.56 1.23
C LYS A 85 8.39 12.41 1.48
N CYS A 86 7.83 12.36 2.69
CA CYS A 86 6.79 11.38 3.03
C CYS A 86 5.50 11.68 2.26
N HIS A 87 5.04 12.94 2.26
CA HIS A 87 3.84 13.33 1.50
C HIS A 87 4.04 13.15 0.01
N GLU A 88 5.19 13.54 -0.57
CA GLU A 88 5.50 13.28 -1.98
C GLU A 88 5.41 11.77 -2.32
N PHE A 89 5.95 10.90 -1.46
CA PHE A 89 5.85 9.46 -1.66
C PHE A 89 4.40 8.97 -1.53
N LEU A 90 3.67 9.43 -0.51
CA LEU A 90 2.29 9.03 -0.25
C LEU A 90 1.36 9.42 -1.40
N GLU A 91 1.45 10.66 -1.90
CA GLU A 91 0.71 11.15 -3.07
C GLU A 91 0.91 10.24 -4.29
N ASN A 92 2.14 9.75 -4.51
CA ASN A 92 2.44 8.86 -5.63
C ASN A 92 1.73 7.50 -5.53
N ILE A 93 1.46 7.01 -4.33
CA ILE A 93 0.94 5.64 -4.10
C ILE A 93 -0.49 5.61 -3.58
N GLU A 94 -1.07 6.77 -3.26
CA GLU A 94 -2.38 6.89 -2.61
C GLU A 94 -3.48 6.16 -3.36
N HIS A 95 -3.50 6.24 -4.69
CA HIS A 95 -4.47 5.53 -5.52
C HIS A 95 -4.46 4.00 -5.31
N HIS A 96 -3.31 3.40 -4.95
CA HIS A 96 -3.24 1.98 -4.61
C HIS A 96 -3.88 1.67 -3.25
N LEU A 97 -3.70 2.56 -2.27
CA LEU A 97 -4.33 2.47 -0.95
C LEU A 97 -5.85 2.64 -1.06
N GLU A 98 -6.30 3.63 -1.83
CA GLU A 98 -7.71 3.90 -2.07
C GLU A 98 -8.39 2.70 -2.75
N ASP A 99 -7.76 2.18 -3.82
CA ASP A 99 -8.28 1.01 -4.52
C ASP A 99 -8.37 -0.22 -3.60
N TRP A 100 -7.35 -0.47 -2.76
CA TRP A 100 -7.37 -1.55 -1.78
C TRP A 100 -8.47 -1.32 -0.72
N TRP A 101 -8.62 -0.09 -0.22
CA TRP A 101 -9.65 0.24 0.75
C TRP A 101 -11.05 -0.06 0.21
N LEU A 102 -11.34 0.42 -1.00
CA LEU A 102 -12.66 0.33 -1.62
C LEU A 102 -13.00 -1.08 -2.13
N LYS A 103 -12.02 -1.83 -2.64
CA LYS A 103 -12.25 -3.13 -3.30
C LYS A 103 -11.95 -4.33 -2.40
N ASP A 104 -11.01 -4.20 -1.48
CA ASP A 104 -10.54 -5.30 -0.66
C ASP A 104 -11.00 -5.15 0.79
N PHE A 105 -10.56 -4.11 1.49
CA PHE A 105 -10.83 -3.93 2.91
C PHE A 105 -12.32 -3.73 3.22
N ARG A 106 -13.02 -2.92 2.41
CA ARG A 106 -14.46 -2.68 2.56
C ARG A 106 -15.30 -3.97 2.48
N ASN A 107 -14.84 -4.95 1.71
CA ASN A 107 -15.52 -6.23 1.53
C ASN A 107 -15.13 -7.25 2.61
N ASP A 108 -13.89 -7.21 3.10
CA ASP A 108 -13.41 -8.07 4.19
C ASP A 108 -12.35 -7.32 5.02
N THR A 109 -12.75 -6.87 6.21
CA THR A 109 -11.89 -6.09 7.10
C THR A 109 -10.71 -6.88 7.66
N ASN A 110 -10.73 -8.22 7.59
CA ASN A 110 -9.60 -9.05 8.01
C ASN A 110 -8.41 -8.94 7.06
N LYS A 111 -8.60 -8.39 5.85
CA LYS A 111 -7.51 -8.18 4.88
C LYS A 111 -6.46 -7.16 5.33
N SER A 112 -6.68 -6.42 6.41
CA SER A 112 -5.69 -5.48 6.95
C SER A 112 -4.33 -6.14 7.23
N GLU A 113 -4.31 -7.41 7.64
CA GLU A 113 -3.08 -8.19 7.88
C GLU A 113 -2.24 -8.42 6.61
N GLN A 114 -2.84 -8.30 5.42
CA GLN A 114 -2.21 -8.55 4.12
C GLN A 114 -1.85 -7.26 3.38
N LEU A 115 -2.14 -6.09 3.96
CA LEU A 115 -1.94 -4.80 3.28
C LEU A 115 -0.48 -4.56 2.90
N GLU A 116 0.49 -4.93 3.74
CA GLU A 116 1.92 -4.74 3.41
C GLU A 116 2.29 -5.50 2.13
N ASP A 117 1.94 -6.78 2.03
CA ASP A 117 2.25 -7.59 0.84
C ASP A 117 1.47 -7.11 -0.38
N ASP A 118 0.17 -6.81 -0.22
CA ASP A 118 -0.67 -6.34 -1.32
C ASP A 118 -0.18 -4.99 -1.87
N LEU A 119 0.11 -4.03 -0.99
CA LEU A 119 0.59 -2.72 -1.40
C LEU A 119 2.01 -2.79 -1.97
N CYS A 120 2.94 -3.43 -1.25
CA CYS A 120 4.37 -3.30 -1.51
C CYS A 120 4.93 -4.33 -2.46
N VAL A 121 4.35 -5.54 -2.53
CA VAL A 121 4.80 -6.62 -3.41
C VAL A 121 3.92 -6.70 -4.66
N ILE A 122 2.60 -6.57 -4.53
CA ILE A 122 1.65 -6.79 -5.64
C ILE A 122 1.40 -5.50 -6.44
N ARG A 123 0.91 -4.45 -5.79
CA ARG A 123 0.44 -3.22 -6.45
C ARG A 123 1.57 -2.32 -6.92
N THR A 124 2.40 -1.87 -5.98
CA THR A 124 3.52 -0.97 -6.27
C THR A 124 4.78 -1.71 -6.73
N LYS A 125 4.91 -2.97 -6.28
CA LYS A 125 6.08 -3.81 -6.53
C LYS A 125 7.39 -3.17 -6.07
N PHE A 126 7.40 -2.29 -5.07
CA PHE A 126 8.64 -1.75 -4.50
C PHE A 126 9.46 -2.83 -3.79
N CYS A 127 8.80 -3.81 -3.19
CA CYS A 127 9.41 -4.94 -2.49
C CYS A 127 9.43 -6.21 -3.34
N CYS A 128 10.20 -7.19 -2.87
CA CYS A 128 10.16 -8.57 -3.36
C CYS A 128 9.37 -9.45 -2.39
N PRO A 129 8.82 -10.59 -2.85
CA PRO A 129 8.30 -11.60 -1.94
C PRO A 129 9.37 -12.07 -0.96
N ALA A 130 8.94 -12.60 0.19
CA ALA A 130 9.86 -13.22 1.15
C ALA A 130 10.71 -14.32 0.49
N ASN A 131 11.99 -14.37 0.82
CA ASN A 131 13.03 -15.23 0.24
C ASN A 131 13.46 -14.88 -1.19
N PHE A 132 13.25 -13.64 -1.62
CA PHE A 132 13.77 -13.11 -2.89
C PHE A 132 14.50 -11.78 -2.68
N PHE A 133 15.43 -11.43 -3.56
CA PHE A 133 16.26 -10.22 -3.45
C PHE A 133 16.60 -9.60 -4.81
N GLY A 134 17.09 -8.36 -4.78
CA GLY A 134 17.63 -7.67 -5.95
C GLY A 134 16.57 -7.16 -6.93
N PRO A 135 16.98 -6.43 -7.97
CA PRO A 135 16.06 -5.66 -8.83
C PRO A 135 15.06 -6.53 -9.59
N LEU A 136 15.39 -7.82 -9.79
CA LEU A 136 14.56 -8.81 -10.46
C LEU A 136 13.85 -9.77 -9.51
N CYS A 137 13.99 -9.59 -8.19
CA CYS A 137 13.50 -10.53 -7.18
C CYS A 137 13.95 -11.97 -7.50
N ASN A 138 15.26 -12.21 -7.47
CA ASN A 138 15.85 -13.54 -7.63
C ASN A 138 15.74 -14.32 -6.31
N PRO A 139 15.62 -15.66 -6.34
CA PRO A 139 15.48 -16.45 -5.12
C PRO A 139 16.75 -16.37 -4.27
N CYS A 140 16.56 -16.18 -2.96
CA CYS A 140 17.64 -16.23 -1.98
C CYS A 140 18.26 -17.63 -1.91
N PRO A 141 19.58 -17.74 -1.68
CA PRO A 141 20.21 -19.01 -1.32
C PRO A 141 19.74 -19.49 0.06
N LEU A 142 19.96 -20.78 0.36
CA LEU A 142 19.60 -21.41 1.64
C LEU A 142 20.52 -20.97 2.79
N CYS A 143 20.44 -19.69 3.16
CA CYS A 143 21.27 -19.11 4.22
C CYS A 143 20.86 -19.57 5.62
N TYR A 144 19.56 -19.78 5.85
CA TYR A 144 19.04 -20.16 7.18
C TYR A 144 19.57 -21.51 7.65
N SER A 145 19.79 -22.47 6.75
CA SER A 145 20.41 -23.77 7.10
C SER A 145 21.87 -23.64 7.56
N LEU A 146 22.49 -22.49 7.32
CA LEU A 146 23.85 -22.16 7.73
C LEU A 146 23.88 -21.16 8.91
N GLY A 147 22.72 -20.84 9.51
CA GLY A 147 22.61 -19.85 10.59
C GLY A 147 22.68 -18.39 10.12
N GLY A 148 22.54 -18.12 8.83
CA GLY A 148 22.59 -16.78 8.25
C GLY A 148 21.27 -16.30 7.66
N ARG A 149 21.24 -15.03 7.25
CA ARG A 149 20.15 -14.38 6.52
C ARG A 149 20.62 -13.98 5.11
N CYS A 150 19.71 -14.00 4.15
CA CYS A 150 19.97 -13.53 2.80
C CYS A 150 20.03 -11.98 2.78
N ASP A 151 21.13 -11.42 2.28
CA ASP A 151 21.27 -9.98 2.03
C ASP A 151 20.22 -9.50 1.01
N GLY A 152 19.41 -8.52 1.39
CA GLY A 152 18.32 -7.99 0.57
C GLY A 152 17.04 -8.83 0.57
N ASN A 153 16.88 -9.80 1.47
CA ASN A 153 15.66 -10.59 1.57
C ASN A 153 14.39 -9.72 1.64
N GLY A 154 13.47 -9.90 0.70
CA GLY A 154 12.22 -9.17 0.58
C GLY A 154 12.34 -7.77 -0.02
N THR A 155 13.52 -7.40 -0.54
CA THR A 155 13.80 -6.05 -1.08
C THR A 155 14.29 -6.14 -2.52
N ARG A 156 14.19 -5.03 -3.26
CA ARG A 156 14.79 -4.92 -4.61
C ARG A 156 16.27 -4.58 -4.59
N SER A 157 16.87 -4.50 -3.42
CA SER A 157 18.31 -4.31 -3.21
C SER A 157 18.96 -5.59 -2.67
N GLY A 158 20.24 -5.48 -2.29
CA GLY A 158 21.06 -6.57 -1.79
C GLY A 158 21.68 -7.44 -2.88
N ARG A 159 22.67 -8.23 -2.46
CA ARG A 159 23.46 -9.12 -3.34
C ARG A 159 23.06 -10.59 -3.21
N GLY A 160 22.23 -10.93 -2.24
CA GLY A 160 21.83 -12.31 -1.96
C GLY A 160 22.89 -13.14 -1.24
N ASP A 161 23.97 -12.49 -0.78
CA ASP A 161 25.00 -13.15 0.04
C ASP A 161 24.39 -13.61 1.38
N CYS A 162 24.87 -14.74 1.91
CA CYS A 162 24.49 -15.19 3.24
C CYS A 162 25.28 -14.43 4.31
N VAL A 163 24.57 -13.63 5.11
CA VAL A 163 25.11 -12.84 6.22
C VAL A 163 24.81 -13.56 7.53
N CYS A 164 25.84 -13.99 8.26
CA CYS A 164 25.68 -14.54 9.60
C CYS A 164 25.34 -13.42 10.58
N SER A 165 24.48 -13.71 11.55
CA SER A 165 24.28 -12.81 12.70
C SER A 165 25.22 -13.31 13.79
N ASP A 166 26.17 -12.48 14.22
CA ASP A 166 27.09 -12.77 15.32
C ASP A 166 26.35 -12.95 16.66
#